data_AF-A0A7W6XT86-F1
#
_entry.id   AF-A0A7W6XT86-F1
#
_cell.length_a   1.000
_cell.length_b   1.000
_cell.length_c   1.000
_cell.angle_alpha   90.00
_cell.angle_beta   90.00
_cell.angle_gamma   90.00
#
_symmetry.space_group_name_H-M   'P 1'
#
loop_
_entity.id
_entity.type
_entity.pdbx_description
1 polymer ?
#
loop_
_entity_poly.entity_id
_entity_poly.type
_entity_poly.pdbx_seq_one_letter_code
_entity_poly.pdbx_strand_id
1 'polypeptide(L)'
;MLYLVDVDHRDICADQTVTPLKTYPKGSVCLISLRHGAAISVGGHFEALAFHIPNSHFAELAEEAGEPHVEDLASCRGIDDQVIRNIGGALMPMFDMPDEVRDQLLPHIGLALNAHLAHRYGRSPAQRLSTSGRLSPLQEKRIKTYMAANLSANMTVDQIADATGFSVDELCSGFLNATGQSVSEWMSAYRMTRAKSQLSRTGDTIAQVAAACGFADEDTFIDTFSKTVGVAPAEWRSRNRH
;
A
#
# COMPACT_ATOMS: atom_id res chain seq x y z
N MET A 1 11.64 8.18 -4.63
CA MET A 1 11.49 8.56 -6.04
C MET A 1 10.01 8.47 -6.41
N LEU A 2 9.50 9.47 -7.15
CA LEU A 2 8.20 9.44 -7.81
C LEU A 2 8.44 9.28 -9.31
N TYR A 3 7.93 8.21 -9.92
CA TYR A 3 8.11 7.97 -11.35
C TYR A 3 7.22 8.89 -12.19
N LEU A 4 7.78 9.55 -13.19
CA LEU A 4 7.09 10.48 -14.08
C LEU A 4 6.65 9.82 -15.41
N VAL A 5 7.17 8.62 -15.66
CA VAL A 5 6.84 7.72 -16.77
C VAL A 5 6.65 6.30 -16.21
N ASP A 6 6.18 5.37 -17.04
CA ASP A 6 6.25 3.94 -16.70
C ASP A 6 7.72 3.50 -16.67
N VAL A 7 8.13 2.78 -15.62
CA VAL A 7 9.53 2.43 -15.38
C VAL A 7 9.68 0.93 -15.20
N ASP A 8 10.53 0.33 -16.04
CA ASP A 8 11.01 -1.04 -15.85
C ASP A 8 12.13 -1.07 -14.83
N HIS A 9 11.91 -1.68 -13.68
CA HIS A 9 12.83 -1.63 -12.54
C HIS A 9 12.94 -2.99 -11.86
N ARG A 10 14.17 -3.35 -11.48
CA ARG A 10 14.50 -4.45 -10.56
C ARG A 10 15.51 -4.02 -9.51
N ASP A 11 15.44 -4.63 -8.33
CA ASP A 11 16.41 -4.45 -7.27
C ASP A 11 17.66 -5.31 -7.55
N ILE A 12 18.84 -4.79 -7.18
CA ILE A 12 20.09 -5.54 -7.11
C ILE A 12 20.38 -5.77 -5.63
N CYS A 13 20.32 -7.03 -5.20
CA CYS A 13 20.59 -7.44 -3.83
C CYS A 13 22.08 -7.28 -3.50
N ALA A 14 22.41 -7.26 -2.20
CA ALA A 14 23.79 -7.12 -1.73
C ALA A 14 24.73 -8.25 -2.19
N ASP A 15 24.17 -9.43 -2.47
CA ASP A 15 24.87 -10.59 -3.04
C ASP A 15 24.97 -10.55 -4.57
N GLN A 16 24.66 -9.41 -5.19
CA GLN A 16 24.59 -9.18 -6.64
C GLN A 16 23.50 -9.97 -7.38
N THR A 17 22.62 -10.69 -6.67
CA THR A 17 21.43 -11.27 -7.30
C THR A 17 20.47 -10.15 -7.71
N VAL A 18 19.70 -10.38 -8.76
CA VAL A 18 18.73 -9.41 -9.28
C VAL A 18 17.32 -9.94 -9.13
N THR A 19 16.40 -9.09 -8.67
CA THR A 19 14.99 -9.45 -8.66
C THR A 19 14.41 -9.48 -10.08
N PRO A 20 13.27 -10.15 -10.31
CA PRO A 20 12.60 -10.10 -11.60
C PRO A 20 12.30 -8.66 -12.04
N LEU A 21 12.46 -8.37 -13.33
CA LEU A 21 12.09 -7.08 -13.88
C LEU A 21 10.58 -6.87 -13.75
N LYS A 22 10.18 -5.72 -13.20
CA LYS A 22 8.77 -5.31 -13.06
C LYS A 22 8.60 -3.92 -13.66
N THR A 23 7.47 -3.70 -14.32
CA THR A 23 7.06 -2.37 -14.79
C THR A 23 6.23 -1.70 -13.69
N TYR A 24 6.67 -0.53 -13.24
CA TYR A 24 5.93 0.31 -12.31
C TYR A 24 5.30 1.48 -13.06
N PRO A 25 4.00 1.75 -12.86
CA PRO A 25 3.31 2.76 -13.64
C PRO A 25 3.76 4.18 -13.28
N LYS A 26 3.60 5.11 -14.22
CA LYS A 26 3.70 6.54 -14.02
C LYS A 26 2.89 6.98 -12.78
N GLY A 27 3.50 7.82 -11.96
CA GLY A 27 2.91 8.34 -10.73
C GLY A 27 3.04 7.39 -9.53
N SER A 28 3.67 6.23 -9.70
CA SER A 28 3.97 5.34 -8.59
C SER A 28 5.26 5.74 -7.86
N VAL A 29 5.36 5.31 -6.60
CA VAL A 29 6.44 5.66 -5.68
C VAL A 29 7.37 4.48 -5.47
N CYS A 30 8.67 4.77 -5.51
CA CYS A 30 9.72 3.91 -5.02
C CYS A 30 10.37 4.57 -3.79
N LEU A 31 10.18 3.95 -2.63
CA LEU A 31 10.77 4.39 -1.36
C LEU A 31 11.83 3.37 -0.94
N ILE A 32 13.03 3.86 -0.66
CA ILE A 32 14.18 3.03 -0.29
C ILE A 32 14.86 3.64 0.92
N SER A 33 15.20 2.79 1.89
CA SER A 33 16.12 3.17 2.95
C SER A 33 17.55 3.09 2.42
N LEU A 34 18.33 4.14 2.61
CA LEU A 34 19.74 4.18 2.21
C LEU A 34 20.70 3.77 3.34
N ARG A 35 20.17 3.35 4.50
CA ARG A 35 20.96 2.98 5.69
C ARG A 35 22.05 1.93 5.40
N HIS A 36 21.75 0.97 4.54
CA HIS A 36 22.65 -0.11 4.14
C HIS A 36 23.08 0.01 2.67
N GLY A 37 22.85 1.17 2.05
CA GLY A 37 22.89 1.33 0.60
C GLY A 37 21.69 0.68 -0.09
N ALA A 38 21.52 1.00 -1.37
CA ALA A 38 20.52 0.39 -2.24
C ALA A 38 21.06 0.44 -3.68
N ALA A 39 20.79 -0.62 -4.44
CA ALA A 39 21.15 -0.70 -5.84
C ALA A 39 19.94 -1.17 -6.64
N ILE A 40 19.68 -0.50 -7.77
CA ILE A 40 18.58 -0.82 -8.66
C ILE A 40 19.08 -0.82 -10.10
N SER A 41 18.48 -1.66 -10.94
CA SER A 41 18.65 -1.62 -12.39
C SER A 41 17.34 -1.15 -13.02
N VAL A 42 17.46 -0.13 -13.87
CA VAL A 42 16.34 0.45 -14.62
C VAL A 42 16.54 0.13 -16.10
N GLY A 43 15.49 -0.35 -16.75
CA GLY A 43 15.45 -0.63 -18.18
C GLY A 43 14.84 0.53 -18.97
N GLY A 44 15.42 0.85 -20.13
CA GLY A 44 14.83 1.78 -21.08
C GLY A 44 14.84 3.24 -20.63
N HIS A 45 13.72 3.94 -20.83
CA HIS A 45 13.56 5.35 -20.54
C HIS A 45 13.19 5.56 -19.06
N PHE A 46 13.82 6.54 -18.42
CA PHE A 46 13.66 6.81 -17.00
C PHE A 46 13.50 8.31 -16.74
N GLU A 47 12.37 8.67 -16.11
CA GLU A 47 12.12 10.01 -15.57
C GLU A 47 11.52 9.87 -14.18
N ALA A 48 12.11 10.56 -13.20
CA ALA A 48 11.64 10.51 -11.82
C ALA A 48 11.98 11.79 -11.06
N LEU A 49 11.10 12.16 -10.13
CA LEU A 49 11.42 13.13 -9.08
C LEU A 49 12.07 12.40 -7.90
N ALA A 50 13.33 12.71 -7.63
CA ALA A 50 14.11 12.09 -6.56
C ALA A 50 14.08 12.97 -5.30
N PHE A 51 13.77 12.34 -4.17
CA PHE A 51 13.75 12.98 -2.86
C PHE A 51 14.81 12.32 -2.00
N HIS A 52 15.70 13.12 -1.43
CA HIS A 52 16.60 12.68 -0.37
C HIS A 52 16.12 13.30 0.93
N ILE A 53 15.73 12.45 1.88
CA ILE A 53 15.14 12.88 3.14
C ILE A 53 16.05 12.39 4.27
N PRO A 54 16.82 13.30 4.91
CA PRO A 54 17.63 12.96 6.07
C PRO A 54 16.78 12.44 7.22
N ASN A 55 17.28 11.46 7.97
CA ASN A 55 16.60 10.92 9.16
C ASN A 55 16.33 11.99 10.23
N SER A 56 17.13 13.06 10.28
CA SER A 56 16.95 14.17 11.23
C SER A 56 15.59 14.85 11.09
N HIS A 57 15.02 14.91 9.88
CA HIS A 57 13.70 15.51 9.67
C HIS A 57 12.58 14.73 10.38
N PHE A 58 12.73 13.41 10.56
CA PHE A 58 11.75 12.61 11.30
C PHE A 58 11.88 12.78 12.82
N ALA A 59 13.10 13.03 13.31
CA ALA A 59 13.33 13.33 14.72
C ALA A 59 12.69 14.69 15.09
N GLU A 60 12.95 15.71 14.27
CA GLU A 60 12.38 17.06 14.44
C GLU A 60 10.85 17.03 14.40
N LEU A 61 10.24 16.30 13.46
CA LEU A 61 8.79 16.09 13.43
C LEU A 61 8.23 15.47 14.71
N ALA A 62 8.93 14.48 15.28
CA ALA A 62 8.49 13.85 16.52
C ALA A 62 8.58 14.81 17.71
N GLU A 63 9.63 15.64 17.76
CA GLU A 63 9.87 16.62 18.83
C GLU A 63 8.92 17.82 18.75
N GLU A 64 8.71 18.38 17.55
CA GLU A 64 7.98 19.63 17.36
C GLU A 64 6.48 19.43 17.12
N ALA A 65 6.10 18.37 16.41
CA ALA A 65 4.71 18.12 16.03
C ALA A 65 4.04 17.00 16.85
N GLY A 66 4.79 16.34 17.75
CA GLY A 66 4.29 15.21 18.53
C GLY A 66 3.99 13.96 17.69
N GLU A 67 4.58 13.87 16.50
CA GLU A 67 4.45 12.71 15.62
C GLU A 67 5.17 11.47 16.22
N PRO A 68 4.80 10.25 15.81
CA PRO A 68 5.49 9.04 16.26
C PRO A 68 6.97 9.05 15.91
N HIS A 69 7.82 8.58 16.82
CA HIS A 69 9.25 8.43 16.54
C HIS A 69 9.49 7.37 15.46
N VAL A 70 10.10 7.79 14.34
CA VAL A 70 10.41 6.96 13.17
C VAL A 70 11.93 6.81 13.05
N GLU A 71 12.41 5.57 13.13
CA GLU A 71 13.84 5.26 12.96
C GLU A 71 14.20 4.90 11.51
N ASP A 72 13.23 4.43 10.74
CA ASP A 72 13.42 4.05 9.35
C ASP A 72 12.10 4.13 8.59
N LEU A 73 12.16 4.11 7.26
CA LEU A 73 10.96 4.00 6.42
C LEU A 73 10.84 2.58 5.86
N ALA A 74 9.59 2.13 5.70
CA ALA A 74 9.32 0.93 4.92
C ALA A 74 9.80 1.13 3.48
N SER A 75 10.58 0.18 2.99
CA SER A 75 11.01 0.16 1.59
C SER A 75 9.89 -0.44 0.73
N CYS A 76 9.48 0.26 -0.32
CA CYS A 76 8.39 -0.17 -1.20
C CYS A 76 8.65 0.24 -2.66
N ARG A 77 7.99 -0.41 -3.60
CA ARG A 77 8.10 -0.12 -5.05
C ARG A 77 6.72 -0.11 -5.67
N GLY A 78 6.52 0.78 -6.64
CA GLY A 78 5.27 0.82 -7.42
C GLY A 78 4.04 1.23 -6.62
N ILE A 79 4.20 1.87 -5.47
CA ILE A 79 3.04 2.23 -4.63
C ILE A 79 2.29 3.40 -5.24
N ASP A 80 0.98 3.24 -5.38
CA ASP A 80 0.07 4.32 -5.75
C ASP A 80 -0.23 5.22 -4.55
N ASP A 81 0.58 6.27 -4.35
CA ASP A 81 0.39 7.25 -3.28
C ASP A 81 -0.03 8.62 -3.85
N GLN A 82 -1.33 8.90 -3.74
CA GLN A 82 -1.91 10.14 -4.27
C GLN A 82 -1.34 11.40 -3.59
N VAL A 83 -0.98 11.34 -2.31
CA VAL A 83 -0.42 12.48 -1.58
C VAL A 83 0.96 12.81 -2.12
N ILE A 84 1.83 11.80 -2.22
CA ILE A 84 3.19 11.96 -2.77
C ILE A 84 3.11 12.41 -4.24
N ARG A 85 2.18 11.88 -5.04
CA ARG A 85 1.94 12.36 -6.42
C ARG A 85 1.60 13.83 -6.48
N ASN A 86 0.65 14.27 -5.67
CA ASN A 86 0.19 15.66 -5.67
C ASN A 86 1.30 16.60 -5.22
N ILE A 87 2.04 16.23 -4.17
CA ILE A 87 3.21 16.99 -3.70
C ILE A 87 4.27 17.04 -4.78
N GLY A 88 4.60 15.92 -5.43
CA GLY A 88 5.55 15.88 -6.53
C GLY A 88 5.14 16.75 -7.71
N GLY A 89 3.85 16.74 -8.06
CA GLY A 89 3.29 17.63 -9.08
C GLY A 89 3.41 19.11 -8.70
N ALA A 90 3.19 19.46 -7.43
CA ALA A 90 3.36 20.82 -6.92
C ALA A 90 4.82 21.30 -6.92
N LEU A 91 5.78 20.37 -6.83
CA LEU A 91 7.21 20.66 -6.90
C LEU A 91 7.71 20.86 -8.33
N MET A 92 7.02 20.34 -9.35
CA MET A 92 7.49 20.46 -10.74
C MET A 92 7.67 21.91 -11.21
N PRO A 93 6.71 22.83 -11.00
CA PRO A 93 6.90 24.24 -11.37
C PRO A 93 8.02 24.93 -10.58
N MET A 94 8.43 24.39 -9.44
CA MET A 94 9.45 25.02 -8.58
C MET A 94 10.86 24.94 -9.17
N PHE A 95 11.11 24.04 -10.13
CA PHE A 95 12.37 24.00 -10.87
C PHE A 95 12.57 25.24 -11.76
N ASP A 96 11.49 25.90 -12.15
CA ASP A 96 11.51 27.12 -12.97
C ASP A 96 11.36 28.41 -12.14
N MET A 97 11.22 28.29 -10.81
CA MET A 97 11.07 29.44 -9.92
C MET A 97 12.42 30.07 -9.54
N PRO A 98 12.45 31.38 -9.22
CA PRO A 98 13.62 32.01 -8.59
C PRO A 98 13.98 31.32 -7.28
N ASP A 99 15.27 31.20 -7.01
CA ASP A 99 15.82 30.51 -5.84
C ASP A 99 15.23 31.07 -4.53
N GLU A 100 15.03 32.39 -4.43
CA GLU A 100 14.52 33.02 -3.21
C GLU A 100 13.09 32.59 -2.89
N VAL A 101 12.25 32.41 -3.92
CA VAL A 101 10.86 31.98 -3.75
C VAL A 101 10.81 30.48 -3.48
N ARG A 102 11.60 29.70 -4.21
CA ARG A 102 11.69 28.25 -4.04
C ARG A 102 12.13 27.90 -2.62
N ASP A 103 13.19 28.52 -2.13
CA ASP A 103 13.82 28.18 -0.85
C ASP A 103 12.93 28.58 0.35
N GLN A 104 12.02 29.55 0.17
CA GLN A 104 10.99 29.87 1.18
C GLN A 104 9.84 28.85 1.18
N LEU A 105 9.43 28.34 0.01
CA LEU A 105 8.30 27.42 -0.11
C LEU A 105 8.68 25.97 0.20
N LEU A 106 9.90 25.57 -0.17
CA LEU A 106 10.38 24.19 -0.10
C LEU A 106 10.31 23.59 1.31
N PRO A 107 10.66 24.31 2.40
CA PRO A 107 10.55 23.76 3.76
C PRO A 107 9.12 23.37 4.14
N HIS A 108 8.11 24.16 3.73
CA HIS A 108 6.71 23.87 4.05
C HIS A 108 6.19 22.63 3.31
N ILE A 109 6.57 22.48 2.04
CA ILE A 109 6.22 21.30 1.24
C ILE A 109 6.99 20.08 1.76
N GLY A 110 8.27 20.26 2.09
CA GLY A 110 9.11 19.24 2.72
C GLY A 110 8.53 18.75 4.03
N LEU A 111 8.04 19.65 4.89
CA LEU A 111 7.38 19.30 6.15
C LEU A 111 6.15 18.42 5.92
N ALA A 112 5.26 18.82 5.00
CA ALA A 112 4.07 18.05 4.65
C ALA A 112 4.42 16.65 4.10
N LEU A 113 5.45 16.56 3.24
CA LEU A 113 5.94 15.29 2.72
C LEU A 113 6.52 14.40 3.82
N ASN A 114 7.36 14.97 4.68
CA ASN A 114 8.01 14.23 5.77
C ASN A 114 6.97 13.71 6.77
N ALA A 115 5.97 14.51 7.14
CA ALA A 115 4.88 14.09 8.03
C ALA A 115 4.06 12.94 7.42
N HIS A 116 3.71 13.03 6.14
CA HIS A 116 3.02 11.94 5.43
C HIS A 116 3.87 10.67 5.40
N LEU A 117 5.17 10.80 5.11
CA LEU A 117 6.08 9.66 5.08
C LEU A 117 6.22 9.00 6.45
N ALA A 118 6.39 9.78 7.51
CA ALA A 118 6.44 9.29 8.88
C ALA A 118 5.17 8.54 9.25
N HIS A 119 4.00 9.09 8.94
CA HIS A 119 2.72 8.48 9.29
C HIS A 119 2.43 7.21 8.49
N ARG A 120 2.66 7.23 7.17
CA ARG A 120 2.25 6.16 6.27
C ARG A 120 3.29 5.04 6.13
N TYR A 121 4.57 5.41 6.16
CA TYR A 121 5.70 4.52 5.89
C TYR A 121 6.70 4.44 7.05
N GLY A 122 6.56 5.27 8.07
CA GLY A 122 7.46 5.26 9.22
C GLY A 122 7.41 3.94 9.97
N ARG A 123 8.60 3.39 10.23
CA ARG A 123 8.88 2.25 11.11
C ARG A 123 9.45 2.77 12.42
N SER A 124 8.82 2.36 13.50
CA SER A 124 9.33 2.57 14.87
C SER A 124 9.79 1.23 15.44
N PRO A 125 10.73 1.16 16.39
CA PRO A 125 11.00 -0.05 17.15
C PRO A 125 9.74 -0.67 17.77
N ALA A 126 8.75 0.16 18.11
CA ALA A 126 7.42 -0.25 18.60
C ALA A 126 6.49 -0.83 17.50
N GLN A 127 6.89 -0.76 16.22
CA GLN A 127 6.22 -1.39 15.09
C GLN A 127 6.83 -2.74 14.67
N ARG A 128 7.93 -3.18 15.29
CA ARG A 128 8.17 -4.63 15.34
C ARG A 128 6.93 -5.27 15.98
N LEU A 129 6.59 -6.50 15.59
CA LEU A 129 5.60 -7.26 16.36
C LEU A 129 5.90 -7.04 17.84
N SER A 130 4.87 -6.87 18.67
CA SER A 130 5.10 -6.73 20.12
C SER A 130 6.06 -7.84 20.57
N THR A 131 6.71 -7.72 21.73
CA THR A 131 7.52 -8.82 22.29
C THR A 131 6.76 -10.18 22.35
N SER A 132 5.45 -10.15 22.14
CA SER A 132 4.51 -11.27 22.01
C SER A 132 4.22 -11.76 20.57
N GLY A 133 4.82 -11.19 19.51
CA GLY A 133 4.57 -11.59 18.12
C GLY A 133 3.22 -11.11 17.55
N ARG A 134 2.66 -9.99 18.03
CA ARG A 134 1.31 -9.51 17.65
C ARG A 134 1.33 -8.14 16.98
N LEU A 135 0.40 -7.92 16.05
CA LEU A 135 0.13 -6.58 15.49
C LEU A 135 -0.55 -5.70 16.54
N SER A 136 -0.22 -4.42 16.54
CA SER A 136 -0.99 -3.41 17.26
C SER A 136 -2.32 -3.11 16.56
N PRO A 137 -3.32 -2.56 17.26
CA PRO A 137 -4.61 -2.20 16.65
C PRO A 137 -4.47 -1.25 15.45
N LEU A 138 -3.46 -0.35 15.47
CA LEU A 138 -3.20 0.56 14.37
C LEU A 138 -2.60 -0.17 13.16
N GLN A 139 -1.69 -1.12 13.38
CA GLN A 139 -1.10 -1.94 12.32
C GLN A 139 -2.14 -2.84 11.66
N GLU A 140 -2.96 -3.52 12.47
CA GLU A 140 -4.08 -4.33 11.97
C GLU A 140 -5.04 -3.48 11.12
N LYS A 141 -5.44 -2.30 11.62
CA LYS A 141 -6.30 -1.36 10.88
C LYS A 141 -5.67 -0.95 9.56
N ARG A 142 -4.36 -0.64 9.54
CA ARG A 142 -3.63 -0.26 8.32
C ARG A 142 -3.63 -1.39 7.28
N ILE A 143 -3.33 -2.62 7.70
CA ILE A 143 -3.34 -3.80 6.84
C ILE A 143 -4.75 -4.04 6.26
N LYS A 144 -5.79 -4.06 7.11
CA LYS A 144 -7.18 -4.24 6.68
C LYS A 144 -7.63 -3.15 5.70
N THR A 145 -7.25 -1.90 5.95
CA THR A 145 -7.58 -0.77 5.07
C THR A 145 -6.93 -0.93 3.70
N TYR A 146 -5.65 -1.31 3.66
CA TYR A 146 -4.94 -1.56 2.41
C TYR A 146 -5.59 -2.68 1.60
N MET A 147 -5.89 -3.81 2.25
CA MET A 147 -6.53 -4.97 1.61
C MET A 147 -7.94 -4.64 1.09
N ALA A 148 -8.72 -3.85 1.84
CA ALA A 148 -10.05 -3.42 1.43
C ALA A 148 -10.02 -2.48 0.21
N ALA A 149 -9.04 -1.57 0.16
CA ALA A 149 -8.88 -0.61 -0.93
C ALA A 149 -8.35 -1.27 -2.22
N ASN A 150 -7.53 -2.33 -2.11
CA ASN A 150 -6.85 -2.98 -3.24
C ASN A 150 -7.41 -4.38 -3.58
N LEU A 151 -8.66 -4.63 -3.20
CA LEU A 151 -9.31 -5.93 -3.37
C LEU A 151 -9.39 -6.32 -4.85
N SER A 152 -8.50 -7.21 -5.29
CA SER A 152 -8.40 -7.68 -6.68
C SER A 152 -8.10 -9.17 -6.74
N ALA A 153 -8.29 -9.81 -7.90
CA ALA A 153 -8.06 -11.25 -8.07
C ALA A 153 -6.56 -11.63 -7.93
N ASN A 154 -5.66 -10.70 -8.24
CA ASN A 154 -4.21 -10.93 -8.30
C ASN A 154 -3.46 -10.42 -7.07
N MET A 155 -4.16 -9.99 -6.02
CA MET A 155 -3.50 -9.48 -4.81
C MET A 155 -2.80 -10.61 -4.05
N THR A 156 -1.48 -10.54 -3.94
CA THR A 156 -0.67 -11.54 -3.23
C THR A 156 -0.33 -11.10 -1.81
N VAL A 157 0.03 -12.07 -0.96
CA VAL A 157 0.48 -11.77 0.42
C VAL A 157 1.77 -10.95 0.40
N ASP A 158 2.69 -11.23 -0.54
CA ASP A 158 3.92 -10.43 -0.73
C ASP A 158 3.61 -8.95 -0.98
N GLN A 159 2.66 -8.66 -1.88
CA GLN A 159 2.26 -7.28 -2.18
C GLN A 159 1.66 -6.58 -0.95
N ILE A 160 0.94 -7.30 -0.11
CA ILE A 160 0.39 -6.75 1.14
C ILE A 160 1.54 -6.47 2.11
N ALA A 161 2.46 -7.42 2.28
CA ALA A 161 3.60 -7.30 3.17
C ALA A 161 4.47 -6.10 2.78
N ASP A 162 4.84 -5.99 1.51
CA ASP A 162 5.60 -4.87 0.95
C ASP A 162 4.90 -3.52 1.17
N ALA A 163 3.60 -3.43 0.87
CA ALA A 163 2.85 -2.18 0.98
C ALA A 163 2.53 -1.75 2.43
N THR A 164 2.58 -2.70 3.36
CA THR A 164 2.32 -2.47 4.78
C THR A 164 3.59 -2.44 5.62
N GLY A 165 4.75 -2.70 5.01
CA GLY A 165 6.07 -2.58 5.60
C GLY A 165 6.46 -3.76 6.49
N PHE A 166 5.90 -4.96 6.27
CA PHE A 166 6.22 -6.20 6.99
C PHE A 166 6.93 -7.19 6.06
N SER A 167 7.68 -8.13 6.61
CA SER A 167 7.97 -9.38 5.90
C SER A 167 6.70 -10.23 5.78
N VAL A 168 6.69 -11.18 4.86
CA VAL A 168 5.55 -12.11 4.68
C VAL A 168 5.28 -12.90 5.95
N ASP A 169 6.32 -13.39 6.62
CA ASP A 169 6.18 -14.15 7.86
C ASP A 169 5.61 -13.29 9.00
N GLU A 170 6.08 -12.05 9.14
CA GLU A 170 5.56 -11.10 10.14
C GLU A 170 4.10 -10.74 9.87
N LEU A 171 3.74 -10.53 8.61
CA LEU A 171 2.37 -10.26 8.21
C LEU A 171 1.47 -11.45 8.55
N CYS A 172 1.83 -12.65 8.08
CA CYS A 172 1.02 -13.85 8.27
C CYS A 172 0.85 -14.20 9.74
N SER A 173 1.94 -14.30 10.49
CA SER A 173 1.91 -14.66 11.91
C SER A 173 1.25 -13.58 12.76
N GLY A 174 1.62 -12.30 12.55
CA GLY A 174 1.07 -11.18 13.29
C GLY A 174 -0.43 -11.00 13.04
N PHE A 175 -0.88 -11.13 11.80
CA PHE A 175 -2.28 -10.98 11.43
C PHE A 175 -3.15 -12.11 11.96
N LEU A 176 -2.67 -13.35 11.90
CA LEU A 176 -3.35 -14.50 12.51
C LEU A 176 -3.48 -14.33 14.03
N ASN A 177 -2.40 -13.92 14.71
CA ASN A 177 -2.41 -13.73 16.16
C ASN A 177 -3.30 -12.55 16.62
N ALA A 178 -3.48 -11.54 15.76
CA ALA A 178 -4.30 -10.37 16.06
C ALA A 178 -5.78 -10.62 15.77
N THR A 179 -6.10 -11.24 14.62
CA THR A 179 -7.48 -11.35 14.12
C THR A 179 -8.11 -12.72 14.34
N GLY A 180 -7.31 -13.75 14.63
CA GLY A 180 -7.75 -15.14 14.65
C GLY A 180 -7.99 -15.73 13.26
N GLN A 181 -7.67 -15.00 12.19
CA GLN A 181 -7.85 -15.40 10.79
C GLN A 181 -6.56 -15.17 10.01
N SER A 182 -6.25 -16.04 9.07
CA SER A 182 -5.20 -15.78 8.09
C SER A 182 -5.60 -14.62 7.16
N VAL A 183 -4.61 -14.02 6.50
CA VAL A 183 -4.81 -12.93 5.54
C VAL A 183 -5.78 -13.35 4.42
N SER A 184 -5.66 -14.59 3.91
CA SER A 184 -6.52 -15.13 2.86
C SER A 184 -7.96 -15.38 3.33
N GLU A 185 -8.13 -15.92 4.54
CA GLU A 185 -9.47 -16.11 5.15
C GLU A 185 -10.17 -14.78 5.36
N TRP A 186 -9.47 -13.77 5.89
CA TRP A 186 -10.03 -12.45 6.09
C TRP A 186 -10.44 -11.80 4.76
N MET A 187 -9.60 -11.89 3.72
CA MET A 187 -9.97 -11.41 2.37
C MET A 187 -11.23 -12.09 1.86
N SER A 188 -11.30 -13.41 2.01
CA SER A 188 -12.45 -14.19 1.53
C SER A 188 -13.73 -13.79 2.25
N ALA A 189 -13.68 -13.63 3.58
CA ALA A 189 -14.80 -13.13 4.37
C ALA A 189 -15.20 -11.69 3.99
N TYR A 190 -14.22 -10.83 3.73
CA TYR A 190 -14.44 -9.44 3.32
C TYR A 190 -15.11 -9.37 1.92
N ARG A 191 -14.65 -10.19 0.96
CA ARG A 191 -15.28 -10.34 -0.37
C ARG A 191 -16.74 -10.74 -0.24
N MET A 192 -17.06 -11.72 0.60
CA MET A 192 -18.44 -12.18 0.81
C MET A 192 -19.32 -11.11 1.46
N THR A 193 -18.78 -10.38 2.43
CA THR A 193 -19.49 -9.27 3.09
C THR A 193 -19.81 -8.16 2.10
N ARG A 194 -18.83 -7.77 1.27
CA ARG A 194 -19.00 -6.77 0.20
C ARG A 194 -20.00 -7.23 -0.86
N ALA A 195 -19.90 -8.49 -1.29
CA ALA A 195 -20.82 -9.08 -2.27
C ALA A 195 -22.26 -9.05 -1.78
N LYS A 196 -22.53 -9.50 -0.54
CA LYS A 196 -23.87 -9.43 0.07
C LYS A 196 -24.40 -7.99 0.10
N SER A 197 -23.58 -7.03 0.50
CA SER A 197 -23.95 -5.62 0.52
C SER A 197 -24.31 -5.08 -0.88
N GLN A 198 -23.51 -5.39 -1.91
CA GLN A 198 -23.81 -4.98 -3.28
C GLN A 198 -25.07 -5.68 -3.82
N LEU A 199 -25.22 -6.99 -3.59
CA LEU A 199 -26.37 -7.76 -4.04
C LEU A 199 -27.70 -7.21 -3.51
N SER A 200 -27.74 -6.74 -2.26
CA SER A 200 -28.97 -6.22 -1.64
C SER A 200 -29.23 -4.73 -1.94
N ARG A 201 -28.18 -3.94 -2.18
CA ARG A 201 -28.28 -2.46 -2.28
C ARG A 201 -28.23 -1.91 -3.70
N THR A 202 -27.83 -2.71 -4.68
CA THR A 202 -27.58 -2.23 -6.06
C THR A 202 -28.40 -3.00 -7.10
N GLY A 203 -28.42 -2.46 -8.32
CA GLY A 203 -28.97 -3.12 -9.52
C GLY A 203 -27.92 -3.86 -10.35
N ASP A 204 -26.67 -3.96 -9.86
CA ASP A 204 -25.54 -4.49 -10.61
C ASP A 204 -25.78 -5.94 -11.05
N THR A 205 -25.27 -6.34 -12.21
CA THR A 205 -25.30 -7.75 -12.64
C THR A 205 -24.43 -8.62 -11.73
N ILE A 206 -24.65 -9.93 -11.72
CA ILE A 206 -23.82 -10.85 -10.92
C ILE A 206 -22.34 -10.77 -11.35
N ALA A 207 -22.08 -10.69 -12.67
CA ALA A 207 -20.76 -10.37 -13.22
C ALA A 207 -20.13 -9.08 -12.66
N GLN A 208 -20.90 -7.99 -12.60
CA GLN A 208 -20.40 -6.71 -12.08
C GLN A 208 -20.08 -6.80 -10.58
N VAL A 209 -20.91 -7.49 -9.80
CA VAL A 209 -20.63 -7.73 -8.37
C VAL A 209 -19.38 -8.61 -8.20
N ALA A 210 -19.21 -9.65 -9.01
CA ALA A 210 -18.04 -10.51 -8.98
C ALA A 210 -16.75 -9.71 -9.22
N ALA A 211 -16.72 -8.89 -10.29
CA ALA A 211 -15.60 -8.03 -10.61
C ALA A 211 -15.32 -7.00 -9.51
N ALA A 212 -16.35 -6.34 -8.97
CA ALA A 212 -16.21 -5.34 -7.91
C ALA A 212 -15.77 -5.94 -6.56
N CYS A 213 -16.00 -7.24 -6.36
CA CYS A 213 -15.50 -8.01 -5.21
C CYS A 213 -14.15 -8.68 -5.51
N GLY A 214 -13.55 -8.41 -6.68
CA GLY A 214 -12.22 -8.86 -7.08
C GLY A 214 -12.12 -10.33 -7.45
N PHE A 215 -13.20 -10.97 -7.90
CA PHE A 215 -13.13 -12.31 -8.49
C PHE A 215 -12.62 -12.24 -9.93
N ALA A 216 -11.90 -13.26 -10.38
CA ALA A 216 -11.38 -13.34 -11.74
C ALA A 216 -12.50 -13.52 -12.78
N ASP A 217 -13.52 -14.30 -12.42
CA ASP A 217 -14.67 -14.58 -13.26
C ASP A 217 -15.94 -14.79 -12.41
N GLU A 218 -17.08 -14.74 -13.09
CA GLU A 218 -18.42 -14.89 -12.51
C GLU A 218 -18.67 -16.29 -11.95
N ASP A 219 -18.17 -17.34 -12.62
CA ASP A 219 -18.39 -18.73 -12.23
C ASP A 219 -17.73 -19.04 -10.88
N THR A 220 -16.49 -18.60 -10.69
CA THR A 220 -15.74 -18.73 -9.44
C THR A 220 -16.44 -17.98 -8.31
N PHE A 221 -17.00 -16.80 -8.60
CA PHE A 221 -17.79 -16.05 -7.64
C PHE A 221 -19.07 -16.80 -7.23
N ILE A 222 -19.84 -17.30 -8.20
CA ILE A 222 -21.10 -18.02 -7.94
C ILE A 222 -20.83 -19.26 -7.09
N ASP A 223 -19.83 -20.07 -7.43
CA ASP A 223 -19.46 -21.27 -6.68
C ASP A 223 -19.03 -20.93 -5.25
N THR A 224 -18.10 -19.97 -5.09
CA THR A 224 -17.60 -19.55 -3.78
C THR A 224 -18.72 -18.97 -2.91
N PHE A 225 -19.57 -18.12 -3.48
CA PHE A 225 -20.70 -17.53 -2.76
C PHE A 225 -21.70 -18.60 -2.33
N SER A 226 -22.07 -19.51 -3.24
CA SER A 226 -23.04 -20.57 -2.95
C SER A 226 -22.53 -21.52 -1.86
N LYS A 227 -21.24 -21.89 -1.89
CA LYS A 227 -20.60 -22.68 -0.83
C LYS A 227 -20.60 -21.98 0.52
N THR A 228 -20.36 -20.66 0.52
CA THR A 228 -20.22 -19.88 1.76
C THR A 228 -21.57 -19.47 2.36
N VAL A 229 -22.57 -19.21 1.52
CA VAL A 229 -23.87 -18.63 1.92
C VAL A 229 -24.99 -19.67 1.90
N GLY A 230 -24.81 -20.78 1.19
CA GLY A 230 -25.76 -21.89 1.07
C GLY A 230 -26.80 -21.74 -0.05
N VAL A 231 -26.80 -20.62 -0.77
CA VAL A 231 -27.70 -20.34 -1.90
C VAL A 231 -26.99 -19.52 -2.98
N ALA A 232 -27.48 -19.59 -4.21
CA ALA A 232 -26.91 -18.84 -5.33
C ALA A 232 -27.05 -17.31 -5.14
N PRO A 233 -26.12 -16.48 -5.66
CA PRO A 233 -26.16 -15.02 -5.53
C PRO A 233 -27.48 -14.37 -5.97
N ALA A 234 -28.06 -14.84 -7.09
CA ALA A 234 -29.32 -14.32 -7.62
C ALA A 234 -30.50 -14.63 -6.70
N GLU A 235 -30.52 -15.83 -6.12
CA GLU A 235 -31.53 -16.23 -5.14
C GLU A 235 -31.34 -15.49 -3.80
N TRP A 236 -30.09 -15.30 -3.36
CA TRP A 236 -29.81 -14.50 -2.17
C TRP A 236 -30.31 -13.06 -2.35
N ARG A 237 -30.09 -12.46 -3.53
CA ARG A 237 -30.58 -11.13 -3.88
C ARG A 237 -32.09 -11.03 -3.81
N SER A 238 -32.84 -11.97 -4.40
CA SER A 238 -34.31 -11.91 -4.39
C SER A 238 -34.89 -11.94 -2.97
N ARG A 239 -34.23 -12.66 -2.06
CA ARG A 239 -34.61 -12.77 -0.64
C ARG A 239 -34.23 -11.56 0.23
N ASN A 240 -33.22 -10.79 -0.15
CA ASN A 240 -32.60 -9.76 0.72
C ASN A 240 -32.60 -8.37 0.09
N ARG A 241 -33.38 -8.14 -0.96
CA ARG A 241 -33.49 -6.80 -1.58
C ARG A 241 -34.27 -5.86 -0.66
N HIS A 242 -33.69 -4.70 -0.38
CA HIS A 242 -34.35 -3.61 0.34
C HIS A 242 -34.83 -2.54 -0.64
#